data_AF-A0A932N644-F1
#
_entry.id   AF-A0A932N644-F1
#
_cell.length_a   1.000
_cell.length_b   1.000
_cell.length_c   1.000
_cell.angle_alpha   90.00
_cell.angle_beta   90.00
_cell.angle_gamma   90.00
#
_symmetry.space_group_name_H-M   'P 1'
#
loop_
_entity.id
_entity.type
_entity.pdbx_description
1 polymer ?
#
loop_
_entity_poly.entity_id
_entity_poly.type
_entity_poly.pdbx_seq_one_letter_code
_entity_poly.pdbx_strand_id
1 'polypeptide(L)'
;MEKKVASSLSHGVSAAAPAAERAVNKALNKNAYDESDLVQQMEAGTIKLDKIAESDLPDELKALPAAERQAKLDKSLQERKQLRSRIVELSKQRESYLAEQVRKGKVTKTGFDAAVASALEKQLN
;
A
#
# COMPACT_ATOMS: atom_id res chain seq x y z
N MET A 1 3.86 -34.86 25.49
CA MET A 1 4.85 -34.15 24.65
C MET A 1 4.11 -33.11 23.83
N GLU A 2 4.34 -31.84 24.16
CA GLU A 2 3.72 -30.66 23.52
C GLU A 2 4.06 -30.57 22.03
N LYS A 3 3.03 -30.45 21.18
CA LYS A 3 3.18 -29.98 19.79
C LYS A 3 3.09 -28.44 19.76
N LYS A 4 4.09 -27.75 20.31
CA LYS A 4 4.25 -26.29 20.18
C LYS A 4 5.30 -25.94 19.11
N VAL A 5 5.01 -26.24 17.84
CA VAL A 5 5.90 -25.77 16.74
C VAL A 5 5.16 -25.31 15.47
N ALA A 6 3.86 -25.56 15.33
CA ALA A 6 3.14 -25.14 14.12
C ALA A 6 2.61 -23.68 14.15
N SER A 7 2.64 -23.02 15.31
CA SER A 7 2.01 -21.70 15.48
C SER A 7 2.94 -20.52 15.15
N SER A 8 4.26 -20.67 15.19
CA SER A 8 5.16 -19.52 14.97
C SER A 8 5.29 -19.11 13.49
N LEU A 9 5.07 -20.04 12.55
CA LEU A 9 5.19 -19.76 11.11
C LEU A 9 3.94 -19.07 10.53
N SER A 10 2.76 -19.29 11.12
CA SER A 10 1.50 -18.67 10.67
C SER A 10 1.40 -17.19 11.04
N HIS A 11 2.02 -16.76 12.15
CA HIS A 11 1.98 -15.35 12.58
C HIS A 11 2.88 -14.44 11.74
N GLY A 12 4.01 -14.94 11.24
CA GLY A 12 4.92 -14.17 10.37
C GLY A 12 4.36 -13.93 8.96
N VAL A 13 3.62 -14.91 8.41
CA VAL A 13 2.93 -14.78 7.12
C VAL A 13 1.66 -13.94 7.25
N SER A 14 0.95 -14.04 8.38
CA SER A 14 -0.31 -13.34 8.62
C SER A 14 -0.17 -11.83 8.84
N ALA A 15 0.97 -11.31 9.29
CA ALA A 15 1.18 -9.86 9.41
C ALA A 15 1.61 -9.21 8.08
N ALA A 16 2.33 -9.95 7.25
CA ALA A 16 2.88 -9.46 5.98
C ALA A 16 1.84 -9.39 4.85
N ALA A 17 0.77 -10.19 4.88
CA ALA A 17 -0.32 -10.12 3.91
C ALA A 17 -1.18 -8.85 4.05
N PRO A 18 -1.73 -8.53 5.25
CA PRO A 18 -2.48 -7.29 5.45
C PRO A 18 -1.65 -6.04 5.20
N ALA A 19 -0.34 -6.06 5.50
CA ALA A 19 0.54 -4.94 5.23
C ALA A 19 0.71 -4.68 3.71
N ALA A 20 0.84 -5.74 2.91
CA ALA A 20 0.94 -5.61 1.46
C ALA A 20 -0.37 -5.16 0.81
N GLU A 21 -1.51 -5.70 1.26
CA GLU A 21 -2.83 -5.26 0.80
C GLU A 21 -3.07 -3.78 1.11
N ARG A 22 -2.71 -3.33 2.32
CA ARG A 22 -2.77 -1.90 2.67
C ARG A 22 -1.83 -1.06 1.79
N ALA A 23 -0.64 -1.54 1.47
CA ALA A 23 0.29 -0.82 0.59
C ALA A 23 -0.31 -0.63 -0.81
N VAL A 24 -0.95 -1.67 -1.36
CA VAL A 24 -1.65 -1.59 -2.65
C VAL A 24 -2.82 -0.61 -2.58
N ASN A 25 -3.65 -0.68 -1.54
CA ASN A 25 -4.77 0.25 -1.35
C ASN A 25 -4.28 1.71 -1.34
N LYS A 26 -3.21 2.01 -0.58
CA LYS A 26 -2.59 3.34 -0.55
C LYS A 26 -1.95 3.76 -1.89
N ALA A 27 -1.44 2.80 -2.66
CA ALA A 27 -0.85 3.07 -3.96
C ALA A 27 -1.89 3.39 -5.03
N LEU A 28 -3.08 2.79 -4.93
CA LEU A 28 -4.18 3.00 -5.87
C LEU A 28 -5.05 4.20 -5.50
N ASN A 29 -5.10 4.59 -4.23
CA ASN A 29 -5.91 5.72 -3.81
C ASN A 29 -5.39 7.03 -4.42
N LYS A 30 -6.26 7.70 -5.19
CA LYS A 30 -5.96 8.99 -5.82
C LYS A 30 -6.08 10.14 -4.83
N ASN A 31 -6.97 10.04 -3.86
CA ASN A 31 -7.26 11.14 -2.93
C ASN A 31 -6.33 11.08 -1.71
N ALA A 32 -5.97 12.24 -1.18
CA ALA A 32 -5.26 12.31 0.08
C ALA A 32 -6.11 11.68 1.21
N TYR A 33 -5.45 10.96 2.11
CA TYR A 33 -6.12 10.44 3.31
C TYR A 33 -6.28 11.51 4.39
N ASP A 34 -5.49 12.57 4.29
CA ASP A 34 -5.44 13.68 5.24
C ASP A 34 -5.27 15.00 4.47
N GLU A 35 -5.91 16.06 4.94
CA GLU A 35 -5.82 17.40 4.34
C GLU A 35 -4.43 18.03 4.48
N SER A 36 -3.53 17.45 5.26
CA SER A 36 -2.13 17.84 5.35
C SER A 36 -1.27 17.33 4.19
N ASP A 37 -1.74 16.37 3.38
CA ASP A 37 -0.96 15.83 2.25
C ASP A 37 -1.07 16.74 1.01
N LEU A 38 -0.24 17.78 1.00
CA LEU A 38 -0.18 18.76 -0.09
C LEU A 38 0.12 18.10 -1.45
N VAL A 39 1.11 17.20 -1.49
CA VAL A 39 1.58 16.60 -2.75
C VAL A 39 0.48 15.79 -3.41
N GLN A 40 -0.27 15.01 -2.63
CA GLN A 40 -1.36 14.22 -3.18
C GLN A 40 -2.60 15.05 -3.53
N GLN A 41 -2.91 16.10 -2.77
CA GLN A 41 -3.98 17.03 -3.13
C GLN A 41 -3.68 17.78 -4.43
N MET A 42 -2.42 18.14 -4.66
CA MET A 42 -1.96 18.68 -5.94
C MET A 42 -2.10 17.65 -7.06
N GLU A 43 -1.73 16.39 -6.82
CA GLU A 43 -1.91 15.30 -7.80
C GLU A 43 -3.40 15.07 -8.13
N ALA A 44 -4.28 15.12 -7.14
CA ALA A 44 -5.73 14.98 -7.29
C ALA A 44 -6.38 16.22 -7.92
N GLY A 45 -5.66 17.34 -8.04
CA GLY A 45 -6.17 18.60 -8.55
C GLY A 45 -7.06 19.37 -7.57
N THR A 46 -7.12 18.95 -6.31
CA THR A 46 -7.90 19.59 -5.25
C THR A 46 -7.28 20.92 -4.82
N ILE A 47 -5.95 21.02 -4.84
CA ILE A 47 -5.20 22.22 -4.48
C ILE A 47 -4.20 22.56 -5.58
N LYS A 48 -3.95 23.85 -5.78
CA LYS A 48 -2.85 24.35 -6.60
C LYS A 48 -1.91 25.19 -5.73
N LEU A 49 -0.60 25.08 -5.97
CA LEU A 49 0.42 25.76 -5.16
C LEU A 49 0.25 27.29 -5.18
N ASP A 50 -0.16 27.86 -6.31
CA ASP A 50 -0.41 29.29 -6.50
C ASP A 50 -1.61 29.83 -5.70
N LYS A 51 -2.43 28.94 -5.12
CA LYS A 51 -3.58 29.28 -4.27
C LYS A 51 -3.27 29.19 -2.77
N ILE A 52 -2.06 28.78 -2.40
CA ILE A 52 -1.65 28.65 -1.00
C ILE A 52 -0.82 29.87 -0.62
N ALA A 53 -1.15 30.51 0.50
CA ALA A 53 -0.36 31.61 1.01
C ALA A 53 1.01 31.10 1.45
N GLU A 54 2.05 31.92 1.23
CA GLU A 54 3.40 31.52 1.59
C GLU A 54 3.56 31.22 3.09
N SER A 55 2.82 31.93 3.96
CA SER A 55 2.79 31.70 5.40
C SER A 55 2.36 30.30 5.81
N ASP A 56 1.50 29.68 4.99
CA ASP A 56 0.83 28.41 5.31
C ASP A 56 1.68 27.22 4.83
N LEU A 57 2.76 27.49 4.12
CA LEU A 57 3.67 26.46 3.65
C LEU A 57 4.63 26.03 4.78
N PRO A 58 5.05 24.76 4.79
CA PRO A 58 6.11 24.27 5.67
C PRO A 58 7.40 25.09 5.54
N ASP A 59 8.17 25.20 6.62
CA ASP A 59 9.40 26.00 6.66
C ASP A 59 10.40 25.62 5.55
N GLU A 60 10.50 24.32 5.25
CA GLU A 60 11.36 23.83 4.16
C GLU A 60 10.96 24.34 2.77
N LEU A 61 9.67 24.62 2.55
CA LEU A 61 9.18 25.16 1.28
C LEU A 61 9.24 26.69 1.28
N LYS A 62 8.97 27.34 2.42
CA LYS A 62 9.10 28.79 2.59
C LYS A 62 10.53 29.29 2.35
N ALA A 63 11.53 28.51 2.77
CA ALA A 63 12.93 28.85 2.56
C ALA A 63 13.37 28.82 1.08
N LEU A 64 12.57 28.21 0.18
CA LEU A 64 12.91 28.07 -1.24
C LEU A 64 12.28 29.20 -2.09
N PRO A 65 13.00 29.71 -3.11
CA PRO A 65 12.40 30.53 -4.15
C PRO A 65 11.21 29.83 -4.82
N ALA A 66 10.25 30.60 -5.35
CA ALA A 66 9.02 30.05 -5.93
C ALA A 66 9.28 28.96 -7.01
N ALA A 67 10.25 29.17 -7.89
CA ALA A 67 10.62 28.20 -8.93
C ALA A 67 11.18 26.90 -8.34
N GLU A 68 12.05 26.99 -7.33
CA GLU A 68 12.63 25.83 -6.66
C GLU A 68 11.60 25.06 -5.82
N ARG A 69 10.64 25.79 -5.25
CA ARG A 69 9.51 25.22 -4.51
C ARG A 69 8.63 24.35 -5.39
N GLN A 70 8.27 24.86 -6.57
CA GLN A 70 7.51 24.10 -7.56
C GLN A 70 8.30 22.85 -8.00
N ALA A 71 9.59 23.02 -8.31
CA ALA A 71 10.45 21.91 -8.71
C ALA A 71 10.58 20.82 -7.62
N LYS A 72 10.68 21.19 -6.33
CA LYS A 72 10.71 20.24 -5.21
C LYS A 72 9.42 19.43 -5.13
N LEU A 73 8.27 20.09 -5.24
CA LEU A 73 6.96 19.42 -5.20
C LEU A 73 6.72 18.51 -6.42
N ASP A 74 7.11 18.95 -7.61
CA ASP A 74 7.02 18.15 -8.84
C ASP A 74 7.88 16.90 -8.75
N LYS A 75 9.11 17.03 -8.21
CA LYS A 75 9.99 15.89 -7.94
C LYS A 75 9.35 14.92 -6.96
N SER A 76 8.82 15.39 -5.83
CA SER A 76 8.14 14.53 -4.85
C SER A 76 6.91 13.83 -5.44
N LEU A 77 6.16 14.50 -6.31
CA LEU A 77 5.02 13.91 -7.02
C LEU A 77 5.48 12.81 -8.00
N GLN A 78 6.55 13.04 -8.76
CA GLN A 78 7.13 12.04 -9.65
C GLN A 78 7.64 10.81 -8.87
N GLU A 79 8.39 11.01 -7.80
CA GLU A 79 8.87 9.94 -6.92
C GLU A 79 7.72 9.12 -6.35
N ARG A 80 6.66 9.79 -5.88
CA ARG A 80 5.44 9.13 -5.40
C ARG A 80 4.82 8.23 -6.48
N LYS A 81 4.66 8.74 -7.71
CA LYS A 81 4.10 7.97 -8.84
C LYS A 81 4.95 6.74 -9.15
N GLN A 82 6.28 6.88 -9.16
CA GLN A 82 7.21 5.77 -9.38
C GLN A 82 7.08 4.70 -8.29
N LEU A 83 7.06 5.10 -7.02
CA LEU A 83 6.91 4.19 -5.88
C LEU A 83 5.56 3.45 -5.92
N ARG A 84 4.47 4.16 -6.23
CA ARG A 84 3.13 3.55 -6.36
C ARG A 84 3.08 2.49 -7.45
N SER A 85 3.62 2.81 -8.63
CA SER A 85 3.73 1.83 -9.72
C SER A 85 4.55 0.61 -9.31
N ARG A 86 5.64 0.82 -8.57
CA ARG A 86 6.46 -0.28 -8.06
C ARG A 86 5.74 -1.16 -7.05
N ILE A 87 4.94 -0.57 -6.15
CA ILE A 87 4.11 -1.32 -5.19
C ILE A 87 3.11 -2.23 -5.92
N VAL A 88 2.41 -1.69 -6.92
CA VAL A 88 1.43 -2.47 -7.72
C VAL A 88 2.13 -3.63 -8.44
N GLU A 89 3.29 -3.37 -9.06
CA GLU A 89 4.07 -4.40 -9.74
C GLU A 89 4.53 -5.50 -8.79
N LEU A 90 5.06 -5.13 -7.62
CA LEU A 90 5.47 -6.10 -6.60
C LEU A 90 4.29 -6.93 -6.06
N SER A 91 3.09 -6.36 -5.95
CA SER A 91 1.89 -7.13 -5.58
C SER A 91 1.56 -8.21 -6.59
N LYS A 92 1.59 -7.87 -7.89
CA LYS A 92 1.33 -8.85 -8.96
C LYS A 92 2.35 -10.00 -8.93
N GLN A 93 3.62 -9.67 -8.70
CA GLN A 93 4.69 -10.66 -8.57
C GLN A 93 4.47 -11.56 -7.36
N ARG A 94 4.05 -10.99 -6.22
CA ARG A 94 3.70 -11.74 -5.01
C ARG A 94 2.53 -12.70 -5.26
N GLU A 95 1.44 -12.22 -5.88
CA GLU A 95 0.26 -13.03 -6.18
C GLU A 95 0.61 -14.21 -7.10
N SER A 96 1.41 -13.94 -8.14
CA SER A 96 1.89 -14.95 -9.08
C SER A 96 2.74 -16.01 -8.38
N TYR A 97 3.68 -15.57 -7.53
CA TYR A 97 4.51 -16.46 -6.73
C TYR A 97 3.66 -17.34 -5.80
N LEU A 98 2.71 -16.75 -5.05
CA LEU A 98 1.85 -17.51 -4.14
C LEU A 98 1.00 -18.54 -4.89
N ALA A 99 0.45 -18.17 -6.05
CA ALA A 99 -0.32 -19.10 -6.89
C ALA A 99 0.53 -20.29 -7.35
N GLU A 100 1.78 -20.07 -7.77
CA GLU A 100 2.70 -21.15 -8.11
C GLU A 100 3.01 -22.06 -6.91
N GLN A 101 3.25 -21.48 -5.73
CA GLN A 101 3.61 -22.24 -4.55
C GLN A 101 2.44 -23.09 -4.03
N VAL A 102 1.21 -22.61 -4.17
CA VAL A 102 -0.01 -23.39 -3.91
C VAL A 102 -0.13 -24.55 -4.88
N ARG A 103 0.08 -24.33 -6.19
CA ARG A 103 0.08 -25.42 -7.20
C ARG A 103 1.15 -26.48 -6.91
N LYS A 104 2.31 -26.07 -6.42
CA LYS A 104 3.42 -26.97 -6.02
C LYS A 104 3.17 -27.68 -4.67
N GLY A 105 2.04 -27.46 -4.02
CA GLY A 105 1.72 -28.04 -2.71
C GLY A 105 2.58 -27.53 -1.56
N LYS A 106 3.37 -26.47 -1.78
CA LYS A 106 4.32 -25.92 -0.79
C LYS A 106 3.67 -24.91 0.16
N VAL A 107 2.50 -24.40 -0.22
CA VAL A 107 1.71 -23.45 0.58
C VAL A 107 0.26 -23.94 0.58
N THR A 108 -0.27 -24.20 1.77
CA THR A 108 -1.71 -24.46 1.96
C THR A 108 -2.46 -23.14 1.96
N LYS A 109 -3.62 -23.07 1.29
CA LYS A 109 -4.56 -21.95 1.44
C LYS A 109 -4.98 -21.88 2.91
N THR A 110 -4.48 -20.89 3.61
CA THR A 110 -4.79 -20.60 5.02
C THR A 110 -5.29 -19.16 5.09
N GLY A 111 -6.33 -18.90 5.89
CA GLY A 111 -6.95 -17.58 5.97
C GLY A 111 -8.44 -17.66 6.25
N PHE A 112 -9.04 -16.50 6.54
CA PHE A 112 -10.48 -16.39 6.80
C PHE A 112 -11.30 -16.96 5.64
N ASP A 113 -11.01 -16.59 4.39
CA ASP A 113 -11.75 -17.07 3.22
C ASP A 113 -11.64 -18.58 3.02
N ALA A 114 -10.48 -19.17 3.32
CA ALA A 114 -10.29 -20.62 3.25
C ALA A 114 -11.11 -21.34 4.34
N ALA A 115 -11.20 -20.75 5.54
CA ALA A 115 -12.02 -21.27 6.63
C ALA A 115 -13.52 -21.14 6.33
N VAL A 116 -13.95 -20.00 5.77
CA VAL A 116 -15.34 -19.78 5.33
C VAL A 116 -15.72 -20.75 4.21
N ALA A 117 -14.87 -20.91 3.19
CA ALA A 117 -15.13 -21.87 2.12
C ALA A 117 -15.29 -23.30 2.66
N SER A 118 -14.39 -23.73 3.56
CA SER A 118 -14.49 -25.06 4.19
C SER A 118 -15.72 -25.22 5.07
N ALA A 119 -16.14 -24.16 5.79
CA ALA A 119 -17.36 -24.18 6.59
C ALA A 119 -18.61 -24.31 5.71
N LEU A 120 -18.67 -23.56 4.60
CA LEU A 120 -19.76 -23.63 3.63
C LEU A 120 -19.84 -25.01 2.96
N GLU A 121 -18.71 -25.59 2.55
CA GLU A 121 -18.66 -26.96 2.01
C GLU A 121 -19.23 -28.01 2.98
N LYS A 122 -18.99 -27.85 4.29
CA LYS A 122 -19.52 -28.74 5.32
C LYS A 122 -21.00 -28.57 5.60
N GLN A 123 -21.57 -27.40 5.32
CA GLN A 123 -23.00 -27.12 5.53
C GLN A 123 -23.86 -27.49 4.32
N LEU A 124 -23.27 -27.49 3.13
CA LEU A 124 -23.95 -27.83 1.86
C LEU A 124 -23.90 -29.32 1.52
N ASN A 125 -23.12 -30.10 2.28
CA ASN A 125 -23.06 -31.57 2.25
C ASN A 125 -23.76 -32.14 3.49
#